data_AF-A0A2V6S5K7-F1
#
_entry.id   AF-A0A2V6S5K7-F1
#
_cell.length_a   1.000
_cell.length_b   1.000
_cell.length_c   1.000
_cell.angle_alpha   90.00
_cell.angle_beta   90.00
_cell.angle_gamma   90.00
#
_symmetry.space_group_name_H-M   'P 1'
#
loop_
_entity.id
_entity.type
_entity.pdbx_description
1 polymer ?
#
loop_
_entity_poly.entity_id
_entity_poly.type
_entity_poly.pdbx_seq_one_letter_code
_entity_poly.pdbx_strand_id
1 'polypeptide(L)'
;LDVWSNLAFPLVGLWGLIRVVSAPAGGRDDPFTDPRERWPFAVVCVGVALTGLGSAWYHAAPDNARLVWDRLPMTLVFMGMLSAVVAERIGVAAGLVLLPVFLASGLASIAYWHASEAAGAGDLRPYVLVQFFPALAIPLMLWLFPARYTRGGDIVVVLVIYGAAKIFEVLDGRIFAMGGVVSGHTLKHLMAALACWWLIAGTMARRPSRRLPEQETTG
;
A
#
# COMPACT_ATOMS: atom_id res chain seq x y z
N LEU A 1 4.81 6.35 22.32
CA LEU A 1 5.63 6.36 21.08
C LEU A 1 4.78 6.23 19.82
N ASP A 2 3.59 5.64 19.91
CA ASP A 2 2.72 5.33 18.75
C ASP A 2 2.37 6.56 17.89
N VAL A 3 2.02 7.70 18.50
CA VAL A 3 1.78 8.98 17.77
C VAL A 3 3.02 9.39 16.95
N TRP A 4 4.21 9.36 17.56
CA TRP A 4 5.43 9.84 16.92
C TRP A 4 5.98 8.88 15.86
N SER A 5 5.86 7.58 16.09
CA SER A 5 6.27 6.56 15.11
C SER A 5 5.49 6.64 13.79
N ASN A 6 4.28 7.22 13.82
CA ASN A 6 3.48 7.46 12.62
C ASN A 6 4.05 8.52 11.68
N LEU A 7 4.97 9.38 12.14
CA LEU A 7 5.63 10.37 11.27
C LEU A 7 6.46 9.74 10.15
N ALA A 8 6.84 8.46 10.28
CA ALA A 8 7.52 7.74 9.21
C ALA A 8 6.67 7.66 7.93
N PHE A 9 5.35 7.51 8.05
CA PHE A 9 4.45 7.40 6.91
C PHE A 9 4.33 8.67 6.06
N PRO A 10 4.02 9.88 6.59
CA PRO A 10 3.96 11.10 5.78
C PRO A 10 5.31 11.44 5.16
N LEU A 11 6.43 11.17 5.83
CA LEU A 11 7.75 11.34 5.23
C LEU A 11 7.93 10.45 3.99
N VAL A 12 7.60 9.16 4.10
CA VAL A 12 7.67 8.20 3.00
C VAL A 12 6.67 8.52 1.89
N GLY A 13 5.42 8.84 2.24
CA GLY A 13 4.35 9.11 1.29
C GLY A 13 4.58 10.39 0.50
N LEU A 14 5.03 11.48 1.14
CA LEU A 14 5.35 12.74 0.46
C LEU A 14 6.59 12.60 -0.42
N TRP A 15 7.66 11.99 0.10
CA TRP A 15 8.84 11.68 -0.70
C TRP A 15 8.47 10.86 -1.93
N GLY A 16 7.69 9.79 -1.74
CA GLY A 16 7.23 8.93 -2.82
C GLY A 16 6.39 9.66 -3.85
N LEU A 17 5.44 10.48 -3.40
CA LEU A 17 4.60 11.27 -4.29
C LEU A 17 5.45 12.18 -5.18
N ILE A 18 6.41 12.92 -4.60
CA ILE A 18 7.35 13.76 -5.34
C ILE A 18 8.11 12.93 -6.38
N ARG A 19 8.64 11.77 -6.00
CA ARG A 19 9.39 10.89 -6.92
C ARG A 19 8.53 10.36 -8.06
N VAL A 20 7.29 9.96 -7.78
CA VAL A 20 6.34 9.42 -8.78
C VAL A 20 5.89 10.51 -9.76
N VAL A 21 5.53 11.70 -9.27
CA VAL A 21 5.06 12.80 -10.16
C VAL A 21 6.19 13.42 -10.96
N SER A 22 7.39 13.53 -10.37
CA SER A 22 8.57 14.10 -11.02
C SER A 22 9.37 13.09 -11.84
N ALA A 23 8.93 11.83 -11.93
CA ALA A 23 9.60 10.82 -12.74
C ALA A 23 9.68 11.30 -14.22
N PRO A 24 10.84 11.19 -14.89
CA PRO A 24 10.95 11.50 -16.32
C PRO A 24 9.96 10.65 -17.12
N ALA A 25 9.37 11.20 -18.17
CA ALA A 25 8.51 10.44 -19.09
C ALA A 25 9.30 10.12 -20.37
N GLY A 26 9.49 8.84 -20.66
CA GLY A 26 10.24 8.33 -21.81
C GLY A 26 11.73 8.19 -21.55
N GLY A 27 12.27 6.98 -21.75
CA GLY A 27 13.70 6.68 -21.65
C GLY A 27 13.98 5.24 -21.20
N ARG A 28 15.22 4.77 -21.35
CA ARG A 28 15.63 3.41 -20.90
C ARG A 28 15.63 3.25 -19.37
N ASP A 29 15.70 4.36 -18.64
CA ASP A 29 15.69 4.42 -17.17
C ASP A 29 14.34 4.91 -16.61
N ASP A 30 13.29 5.00 -17.44
CA ASP A 30 11.95 5.37 -16.97
C ASP A 30 11.33 4.23 -16.15
N PRO A 31 10.96 4.45 -14.87
CA PRO A 31 10.24 3.46 -14.07
C PRO A 31 8.80 3.21 -14.56
N PHE A 32 8.27 4.00 -15.49
CA PHE A 32 6.94 3.90 -16.06
C PHE A 32 7.00 3.95 -17.59
N THR A 33 7.01 2.79 -18.26
CA THR A 33 6.93 2.74 -19.73
C THR A 33 5.66 3.41 -20.25
N ASP A 34 4.55 3.34 -19.49
CA ASP A 34 3.34 4.11 -19.74
C ASP A 34 3.15 5.12 -18.60
N PRO A 35 3.14 6.45 -18.87
CA PRO A 35 3.01 7.47 -17.83
C PRO A 35 1.76 7.32 -16.96
N ARG A 36 0.70 6.69 -17.46
CA ARG A 36 -0.55 6.50 -16.70
C ARG A 36 -0.40 5.50 -15.56
N GLU A 37 0.61 4.64 -15.59
CA GLU A 37 0.92 3.72 -14.47
C GLU A 37 1.23 4.47 -13.18
N ARG A 38 1.59 5.76 -13.24
CA ARG A 38 1.84 6.61 -12.07
C ARG A 38 0.61 6.80 -11.19
N TRP A 39 -0.60 6.76 -11.75
CA TRP A 39 -1.83 7.09 -11.01
C TRP A 39 -2.09 6.15 -9.82
N PRO A 40 -2.07 4.81 -9.97
CA PRO A 40 -2.14 3.90 -8.82
C PRO A 40 -1.06 4.16 -7.77
N PHE A 41 0.19 4.42 -8.17
CA PHE A 41 1.27 4.70 -7.22
C PHE A 41 1.13 6.07 -6.53
N ALA A 42 0.62 7.09 -7.21
CA ALA A 42 0.30 8.37 -6.61
C ALA A 42 -0.77 8.21 -5.52
N VAL A 43 -1.81 7.40 -5.79
CA VAL A 43 -2.83 7.06 -4.79
C VAL A 43 -2.23 6.31 -3.61
N VAL A 44 -1.33 5.35 -3.83
CA VAL A 44 -0.59 4.68 -2.75
C VAL A 44 0.19 5.71 -1.91
N CYS A 45 0.94 6.61 -2.54
CA CYS A 45 1.73 7.62 -1.83
C CYS A 45 0.86 8.56 -0.99
N VAL A 46 -0.27 9.03 -1.54
CA VAL A 46 -1.25 9.83 -0.80
C VAL A 46 -1.85 9.03 0.35
N GLY A 47 -2.26 7.78 0.11
CA GLY A 47 -2.78 6.88 1.13
C GLY A 47 -1.80 6.65 2.27
N VAL A 48 -0.51 6.44 1.96
CA VAL A 48 0.57 6.30 2.94
C VAL A 48 0.71 7.57 3.77
N ALA A 49 0.76 8.74 3.13
CA ALA A 49 0.91 10.00 3.87
C ALA A 49 -0.28 10.27 4.81
N LEU A 50 -1.49 10.07 4.31
CA LEU A 50 -2.72 10.22 5.09
C LEU A 50 -2.83 9.16 6.19
N THR A 51 -2.31 7.94 6.00
CA THR A 51 -2.30 6.89 7.03
C THR A 51 -1.57 7.36 8.28
N GLY A 52 -0.38 7.95 8.14
CA GLY A 52 0.33 8.44 9.33
C GLY A 52 -0.37 9.60 10.02
N LEU A 53 -1.01 10.50 9.27
CA LEU A 53 -1.77 11.61 9.87
C LEU A 53 -3.01 11.10 10.62
N GLY A 54 -3.80 10.23 9.99
CA GLY A 54 -4.99 9.63 10.60
C GLY A 54 -4.65 8.76 11.80
N SER A 55 -3.60 7.95 11.68
CA SER A 55 -3.14 7.09 12.76
C SER A 55 -2.58 7.87 13.95
N ALA A 56 -1.80 8.92 13.70
CA ALA A 56 -1.33 9.81 14.76
C ALA A 56 -2.50 10.49 15.50
N TRP A 57 -3.53 10.93 14.76
CA TRP A 57 -4.72 11.56 15.36
C TRP A 57 -5.53 10.55 16.20
N TYR A 58 -5.72 9.33 15.71
CA TYR A 58 -6.34 8.25 16.48
C TYR A 58 -5.56 7.95 17.76
N HIS A 59 -4.25 7.73 17.67
CA HIS A 59 -3.43 7.44 18.85
C HIS A 59 -3.29 8.59 19.84
N ALA A 60 -3.54 9.84 19.41
CA ALA A 60 -3.55 10.99 20.30
C ALA A 60 -4.75 10.99 21.26
N ALA A 61 -5.92 10.50 20.83
CA ALA A 61 -7.02 10.18 21.74
C ALA A 61 -7.93 9.11 21.08
N PRO A 62 -7.76 7.83 21.42
CA PRO A 62 -8.44 6.74 20.74
C PRO A 62 -9.97 6.79 20.88
N ASP A 63 -10.68 6.85 19.76
CA ASP A 63 -12.14 6.69 19.68
C ASP A 63 -12.55 6.15 18.29
N ASN A 64 -13.79 5.67 18.16
CA ASN A 64 -14.28 5.09 16.91
C ASN A 64 -14.38 6.11 15.76
N ALA A 65 -14.65 7.38 16.06
CA ALA A 65 -14.73 8.42 15.03
C ALA A 65 -13.36 8.72 14.42
N ARG A 66 -12.31 8.71 15.24
CA ARG A 66 -10.91 8.88 14.79
C ARG A 66 -10.37 7.63 14.14
N LEU A 67 -10.83 6.45 14.55
CA LEU A 67 -10.44 5.18 13.93
C LEU A 67 -10.88 5.09 12.47
N VAL A 68 -11.94 5.79 12.06
CA VAL A 68 -12.28 5.99 10.64
C VAL A 68 -11.11 6.60 9.88
N TRP A 69 -10.50 7.64 10.45
CA TRP A 69 -9.39 8.37 9.83
C TRP A 69 -8.07 7.60 9.84
N ASP A 70 -7.87 6.67 10.78
CA ASP A 70 -6.77 5.70 10.74
C ASP A 70 -6.97 4.67 9.61
N ARG A 71 -8.17 4.11 9.48
CA ARG A 71 -8.45 3.00 8.55
C ARG A 71 -8.67 3.43 7.11
N LEU A 72 -9.33 4.55 6.88
CA LEU A 72 -9.71 5.00 5.55
C LEU A 72 -8.49 5.19 4.63
N PRO A 73 -7.42 5.89 5.04
CA PRO A 73 -6.21 6.02 4.22
C PRO A 73 -5.52 4.69 3.91
N MET A 74 -5.53 3.73 4.85
CA MET A 74 -4.96 2.40 4.60
C MET A 74 -5.67 1.68 3.44
N THR A 75 -6.98 1.88 3.27
CA THR A 75 -7.70 1.31 2.12
C THR A 75 -7.18 1.83 0.79
N LEU A 76 -6.76 3.09 0.70
CA LEU A 76 -6.15 3.68 -0.51
C LEU A 76 -4.83 2.99 -0.84
N VAL A 77 -4.04 2.65 0.19
CA VAL A 77 -2.76 1.94 0.02
C VAL A 77 -3.00 0.53 -0.54
N PHE A 78 -3.87 -0.25 0.10
CA PHE A 78 -4.13 -1.63 -0.31
C PHE A 78 -4.76 -1.72 -1.71
N MET A 79 -5.76 -0.89 -1.96
CA MET A 79 -6.52 -0.89 -3.22
C MET A 79 -5.74 -0.23 -4.37
N GLY A 80 -4.98 0.82 -4.07
CA GLY A 80 -4.04 1.43 -5.01
C GLY A 80 -2.92 0.47 -5.40
N MET A 81 -2.36 -0.27 -4.43
CA MET A 81 -1.34 -1.30 -4.70
C MET A 81 -1.91 -2.44 -5.54
N LEU A 82 -3.12 -2.92 -5.23
CA LEU A 82 -3.78 -3.95 -6.04
C LEU A 82 -3.96 -3.49 -7.49
N SER A 83 -4.47 -2.27 -7.70
CA SER A 83 -4.60 -1.66 -9.03
C SER A 83 -3.25 -1.52 -9.74
N ALA A 84 -2.19 -1.11 -9.04
CA ALA A 84 -0.85 -0.98 -9.58
C ALA A 84 -0.30 -2.32 -10.09
N VAL A 85 -0.51 -3.40 -9.33
CA VAL A 85 -0.10 -4.75 -9.72
C VAL A 85 -0.92 -5.24 -10.92
N VAL A 86 -2.23 -4.97 -10.97
CA VAL A 86 -3.04 -5.27 -12.15
C VAL A 86 -2.54 -4.51 -13.39
N ALA A 87 -2.21 -3.22 -13.24
CA ALA A 87 -1.66 -2.42 -14.32
C ALA A 87 -0.34 -2.99 -14.85
N GLU A 88 0.53 -3.44 -13.95
CA GLU A 88 1.82 -4.03 -14.28
C GLU A 88 1.71 -5.44 -14.88
N ARG A 89 0.80 -6.29 -14.38
CA ARG A 89 0.79 -7.72 -14.70
C ARG A 89 -0.20 -8.11 -15.79
N ILE A 90 -1.32 -7.39 -15.87
CA ILE A 90 -2.43 -7.70 -16.76
C ILE A 90 -2.53 -6.63 -17.85
N GLY A 91 -2.45 -5.35 -17.47
CA GLY A 91 -2.38 -4.26 -18.42
C GLY A 91 -2.82 -2.92 -17.84
N VAL A 92 -2.20 -1.84 -18.31
CA VAL A 92 -2.40 -0.46 -17.81
C VAL A 92 -3.88 -0.07 -17.82
N ALA A 93 -4.59 -0.34 -18.91
CA ALA A 93 -6.01 -0.03 -19.03
C ALA A 93 -6.86 -0.75 -17.97
N ALA A 94 -6.62 -2.05 -17.75
CA ALA A 94 -7.34 -2.82 -16.74
C ALA A 94 -7.10 -2.27 -15.33
N GLY A 95 -5.85 -1.97 -15.00
CA GLY A 95 -5.50 -1.38 -13.70
C GLY A 95 -6.18 -0.05 -13.45
N LEU A 96 -6.24 0.83 -14.46
CA LEU A 96 -6.88 2.15 -14.35
C LEU A 96 -8.41 2.08 -14.30
N VAL A 97 -9.02 1.17 -15.04
CA VAL A 97 -10.48 0.95 -14.97
C VAL A 97 -10.87 0.39 -13.61
N LEU A 98 -10.06 -0.51 -13.04
CA LEU A 98 -10.32 -1.10 -11.72
C LEU A 98 -9.94 -0.19 -10.55
N LEU A 99 -9.05 0.79 -10.76
CA LEU A 99 -8.66 1.73 -9.70
C LEU A 99 -9.86 2.37 -9.00
N PRO A 100 -10.80 3.07 -9.68
CA PRO A 100 -11.95 3.67 -9.01
C PRO A 100 -12.85 2.62 -8.34
N VAL A 101 -12.98 1.42 -8.89
CA VAL A 101 -13.77 0.32 -8.31
C VAL A 101 -13.14 -0.15 -7.00
N PHE A 102 -11.83 -0.35 -6.96
CA PHE A 102 -11.10 -0.73 -5.76
C PHE A 102 -11.11 0.38 -4.70
N LEU A 103 -10.95 1.65 -5.09
CA LEU A 103 -11.05 2.75 -4.13
C LEU A 103 -12.47 2.89 -3.56
N ALA A 104 -13.50 2.72 -4.39
CA ALA A 104 -14.89 2.72 -3.95
C ALA A 104 -15.19 1.55 -3.00
N SER A 105 -14.65 0.35 -3.24
CA SER A 105 -14.83 -0.78 -2.32
C SER A 105 -14.13 -0.55 -0.97
N GLY A 106 -12.95 0.07 -0.98
CA GLY A 106 -12.26 0.54 0.22
C GLY A 106 -13.12 1.50 1.03
N LEU A 107 -13.60 2.58 0.41
CA LEU A 107 -14.48 3.56 1.07
C LEU A 107 -15.78 2.92 1.59
N ALA A 108 -16.44 2.10 0.77
CA ALA A 108 -17.67 1.41 1.14
C ALA A 108 -17.47 0.49 2.34
N SER A 109 -16.31 -0.19 2.44
CA SER A 109 -16.00 -1.05 3.59
C SER A 109 -15.93 -0.28 4.90
N ILE A 110 -15.37 0.95 4.88
CA ILE A 110 -15.27 1.81 6.06
C ILE A 110 -16.62 2.43 6.41
N ALA A 111 -17.36 2.90 5.40
CA ALA A 111 -18.70 3.44 5.60
C ALA A 111 -19.64 2.38 6.20
N TYR A 112 -19.57 1.14 5.70
CA TYR A 112 -20.31 0.01 6.23
C TYR A 112 -19.92 -0.30 7.68
N TRP A 113 -18.62 -0.42 7.97
CA TRP A 113 -18.16 -0.64 9.34
C TRP A 113 -18.67 0.47 10.26
N HIS A 114 -18.48 1.74 9.89
CA HIS A 114 -18.88 2.88 10.73
C HIS A 114 -20.40 2.92 10.99
N ALA A 115 -21.23 2.64 9.98
CA ALA A 115 -22.68 2.54 10.15
C ALA A 115 -23.07 1.36 11.04
N SER A 116 -22.42 0.21 10.88
CA SER A 116 -22.67 -0.97 11.71
C SER A 116 -22.20 -0.79 13.16
N GLU A 117 -21.12 -0.03 13.37
CA GLU A 117 -20.60 0.35 14.69
C GLU A 117 -21.60 1.27 15.41
N ALA A 118 -22.15 2.27 14.70
CA ALA A 118 -23.18 3.15 15.24
C ALA A 118 -24.47 2.39 15.62
N ALA A 119 -24.74 1.26 14.96
CA ALA A 119 -25.84 0.35 15.29
C ALA A 119 -25.47 -0.71 16.36
N GLY A 120 -24.26 -0.67 16.93
CA GLY A 120 -23.79 -1.59 17.97
C GLY A 120 -23.27 -2.95 17.49
N ALA A 121 -23.15 -3.18 16.17
CA ALA A 121 -22.68 -4.44 15.60
C ALA A 121 -21.17 -4.44 15.30
N GLY A 122 -20.62 -3.32 14.81
CA GLY A 122 -19.19 -3.16 14.53
C GLY A 122 -18.60 -4.18 13.53
N ASP A 123 -19.33 -4.48 12.45
CA ASP A 123 -18.94 -5.51 11.50
C ASP A 123 -17.75 -5.07 10.62
N LEU A 124 -16.63 -5.76 10.81
CA LEU A 124 -15.37 -5.51 10.12
C LEU A 124 -15.13 -6.40 8.91
N ARG A 125 -15.99 -7.38 8.62
CA ARG A 125 -15.72 -8.39 7.58
C ARG A 125 -15.40 -7.77 6.20
N PRO A 126 -16.12 -6.74 5.71
CA PRO A 126 -15.77 -6.10 4.44
C PRO A 126 -14.41 -5.40 4.49
N TYR A 127 -14.08 -4.76 5.61
CA TYR A 127 -12.78 -4.09 5.78
C TYR A 127 -11.62 -5.11 5.85
N VAL A 128 -11.82 -6.22 6.56
CA VAL A 128 -10.87 -7.34 6.60
C VAL A 128 -10.62 -7.88 5.19
N LEU A 129 -11.67 -8.02 4.36
CA LEU A 129 -11.50 -8.41 2.97
C LEU A 129 -10.65 -7.39 2.19
N VAL A 130 -10.95 -6.10 2.30
CA VAL A 130 -10.16 -5.02 1.68
C VAL A 130 -8.69 -5.06 2.11
N GLN A 131 -8.42 -5.39 3.38
CA GLN A 131 -7.07 -5.43 3.93
C GLN A 131 -6.28 -6.67 3.49
N PHE A 132 -6.89 -7.85 3.50
CA PHE A 132 -6.16 -9.12 3.32
C PHE A 132 -6.31 -9.72 1.92
N PHE A 133 -7.35 -9.40 1.16
CA PHE A 133 -7.48 -9.88 -0.21
C PHE A 133 -6.27 -9.50 -1.09
N PRO A 134 -5.77 -8.24 -1.09
CA PRO A 134 -4.58 -7.90 -1.86
C PRO A 134 -3.34 -8.70 -1.45
N ALA A 135 -3.18 -9.02 -0.17
CA ALA A 135 -2.06 -9.81 0.32
C ALA A 135 -2.05 -11.25 -0.23
N LEU A 136 -3.20 -11.76 -0.70
CA LEU A 136 -3.33 -13.06 -1.36
C LEU A 136 -3.33 -12.95 -2.89
N ALA A 137 -4.11 -12.00 -3.42
CA ALA A 137 -4.28 -11.80 -4.86
C ALA A 137 -2.98 -11.36 -5.53
N ILE A 138 -2.18 -10.52 -4.86
CA ILE A 138 -0.93 -10.02 -5.43
C ILE A 138 0.09 -11.14 -5.63
N PRO A 139 0.46 -11.97 -4.62
CA PRO A 139 1.33 -13.14 -4.84
C PRO A 139 0.84 -14.05 -5.96
N LEU A 140 -0.47 -14.31 -6.01
CA LEU A 140 -1.06 -15.12 -7.05
C LEU A 140 -0.83 -14.51 -8.43
N MET A 141 -1.05 -13.20 -8.59
CA MET A 141 -0.76 -12.51 -9.85
C MET A 141 0.73 -12.50 -10.21
N LEU A 142 1.63 -12.36 -9.23
CA LEU A 142 3.07 -12.44 -9.46
C LEU A 142 3.50 -13.82 -9.97
N TRP A 143 2.82 -14.88 -9.52
CA TRP A 143 3.07 -16.25 -9.94
C TRP A 143 2.47 -16.56 -11.32
N LEU A 144 1.26 -16.07 -11.60
CA LEU A 144 0.52 -16.38 -12.84
C LEU A 144 0.93 -15.51 -14.03
N PHE A 145 1.36 -14.26 -13.81
CA PHE A 145 1.58 -13.29 -14.88
C PHE A 145 3.03 -12.78 -14.92
N PRO A 146 3.63 -12.67 -16.13
CA PRO A 146 5.01 -12.25 -16.28
C PRO A 146 5.23 -10.79 -15.83
N ALA A 147 6.42 -10.50 -15.32
CA ALA A 147 6.79 -9.15 -14.91
C ALA A 147 7.16 -8.27 -16.13
N ARG A 148 6.48 -7.13 -16.30
CA ARG A 148 6.84 -6.11 -17.31
C ARG A 148 8.11 -5.33 -16.95
N TYR A 149 8.44 -5.27 -15.66
CA TYR A 149 9.60 -4.55 -15.14
C TYR A 149 10.56 -5.48 -14.39
N THR A 150 11.82 -5.05 -14.31
CA THR A 150 12.79 -5.60 -13.37
C THR A 150 12.29 -5.39 -11.94
N ARG A 151 12.90 -6.09 -10.97
CA ARG A 151 12.54 -5.96 -9.54
C ARG A 151 11.08 -6.34 -9.22
N GLY A 152 10.37 -7.04 -10.10
CA GLY A 152 9.02 -7.53 -9.81
C GLY A 152 8.91 -8.45 -8.58
N GLY A 153 10.03 -9.00 -8.10
CA GLY A 153 10.11 -9.76 -6.84
C GLY A 153 10.14 -8.90 -5.57
N ASP A 154 10.38 -7.58 -5.68
CA ASP A 154 10.41 -6.67 -4.52
C ASP A 154 9.07 -6.63 -3.78
N ILE A 155 7.97 -6.89 -4.48
CA ILE A 155 6.64 -6.99 -3.87
C ILE A 155 6.59 -8.13 -2.82
N VAL A 156 7.33 -9.22 -3.02
CA VAL A 156 7.44 -10.29 -2.01
C VAL A 156 8.15 -9.77 -0.76
N VAL A 157 9.20 -8.97 -0.93
CA VAL A 157 9.91 -8.32 0.19
C VAL A 157 8.95 -7.38 0.96
N VAL A 158 8.15 -6.59 0.25
CA VAL A 158 7.11 -5.73 0.85
C VAL A 158 6.14 -6.54 1.70
N LEU A 159 5.66 -7.68 1.18
CA LEU A 159 4.75 -8.57 1.91
C LEU A 159 5.40 -9.19 3.15
N VAL A 160 6.68 -9.59 3.07
CA VAL A 160 7.43 -10.12 4.22
C VAL A 160 7.59 -9.05 5.30
N ILE A 161 7.99 -7.83 4.94
CA ILE A 161 8.15 -6.71 5.90
C ILE A 161 6.80 -6.36 6.52
N TYR A 162 5.71 -6.32 5.73
CA TYR A 162 4.37 -6.08 6.26
C TYR A 162 3.89 -7.23 7.16
N GLY A 163 4.21 -8.48 6.82
CA GLY A 163 3.96 -9.64 7.69
C GLY A 163 4.68 -9.52 9.03
N ALA A 164 5.94 -9.06 9.03
CA ALA A 164 6.67 -8.76 10.26
C ALA A 164 6.00 -7.65 11.09
N ALA A 165 5.46 -6.60 10.44
CA ALA A 165 4.69 -5.56 11.13
C ALA A 165 3.47 -6.13 11.87
N LYS A 166 2.74 -7.07 11.23
CA LYS A 166 1.59 -7.76 11.84
C LYS A 166 2.01 -8.67 13.00
N ILE A 167 3.17 -9.31 12.92
CA ILE A 167 3.72 -10.10 14.03
C ILE A 167 4.04 -9.19 15.22
N PHE A 168 4.66 -8.03 14.99
CA PHE A 168 4.92 -7.07 16.06
C PHE A 168 3.64 -6.54 16.71
N GLU A 169 2.58 -6.30 15.93
CA GLU A 169 1.26 -5.93 16.46
C GLU A 169 0.69 -7.00 17.40
N VAL A 170 0.80 -8.29 17.03
CA VAL A 170 0.34 -9.40 17.90
C VAL A 170 1.18 -9.52 19.17
N LEU A 171 2.46 -9.17 19.10
CA LEU A 171 3.40 -9.25 20.22
C LEU A 171 3.48 -7.95 21.04
N ASP A 172 2.54 -7.01 20.86
CA ASP A 172 2.63 -5.65 21.39
C ASP A 172 2.99 -5.57 22.88
N GLY A 173 2.14 -6.15 23.75
CA GLY A 173 2.38 -6.15 25.19
C GLY A 173 3.62 -6.94 25.61
N ARG A 174 3.97 -8.01 24.88
CA ARG A 174 5.18 -8.81 25.17
C ARG A 174 6.45 -8.02 24.88
N ILE A 175 6.47 -7.26 23.80
CA ILE A 175 7.59 -6.40 23.42
C ILE A 175 7.73 -5.26 24.43
N PHE A 176 6.61 -4.63 24.78
CA PHE A 176 6.61 -3.56 25.77
C PHE A 176 7.13 -4.05 27.14
N ALA A 177 6.77 -5.27 27.57
CA ALA A 177 7.21 -5.84 28.84
C ALA A 177 8.72 -6.09 28.96
N MET A 178 9.46 -6.19 27.84
CA MET A 178 10.91 -6.43 27.88
C MET A 178 11.74 -5.18 28.21
N GLY A 179 11.22 -3.98 27.95
CA GLY A 179 12.02 -2.75 28.09
C GLY A 179 11.24 -1.48 28.44
N GLY A 180 9.90 -1.51 28.47
CA GLY A 180 9.05 -0.41 28.92
C GLY A 180 9.04 0.85 28.05
N VAL A 181 9.85 0.91 26.99
CA VAL A 181 9.99 2.09 26.12
C VAL A 181 9.33 1.86 24.76
N VAL A 182 9.67 0.77 24.08
CA VAL A 182 9.17 0.43 22.73
C VAL A 182 8.12 -0.66 22.82
N SER A 183 6.98 -0.45 22.18
CA SER A 183 5.89 -1.42 22.05
C SER A 183 5.95 -2.12 20.67
N GLY A 184 5.26 -3.25 20.54
CA GLY A 184 5.13 -3.89 19.23
C GLY A 184 4.34 -3.03 18.24
N HIS A 185 3.43 -2.18 18.73
CA HIS A 185 2.69 -1.21 17.93
C HIS A 185 3.59 -0.11 17.35
N THR A 186 4.54 0.37 18.14
CA THR A 186 5.60 1.27 17.64
C THR A 186 6.43 0.60 16.54
N LEU A 187 6.85 -0.66 16.74
CA LEU A 187 7.61 -1.41 15.72
C LEU A 187 6.78 -1.73 14.48
N LYS A 188 5.48 -2.01 14.65
CA LYS A 188 4.52 -2.19 13.55
C LYS A 188 4.50 -0.96 12.65
N HIS A 189 4.38 0.25 13.20
CA HIS A 189 4.37 1.47 12.40
C HIS A 189 5.65 1.63 11.59
N LEU A 190 6.82 1.41 12.23
CA LEU A 190 8.11 1.52 11.55
C LEU A 190 8.29 0.46 10.44
N MET A 191 7.88 -0.79 10.68
CA MET A 191 7.94 -1.84 9.66
C MET A 191 6.95 -1.61 8.52
N ALA A 192 5.73 -1.17 8.82
CA ALA A 192 4.75 -0.85 7.79
C ALA A 192 5.21 0.36 6.94
N ALA A 193 5.81 1.38 7.55
CA ALA A 193 6.42 2.50 6.83
C ALA A 193 7.62 2.03 5.98
N LEU A 194 8.46 1.12 6.49
CA LEU A 194 9.56 0.51 5.75
C LEU A 194 9.05 -0.30 4.54
N ALA A 195 7.97 -1.06 4.70
CA ALA A 195 7.34 -1.79 3.59
C ALA A 195 6.85 -0.83 2.49
N CYS A 196 6.21 0.28 2.88
CA CYS A 196 5.76 1.32 1.96
C CYS A 196 6.95 1.99 1.25
N TRP A 197 8.01 2.31 2.00
CA TRP A 197 9.24 2.87 1.44
C TRP A 197 9.87 1.91 0.43
N TRP A 198 9.97 0.62 0.76
CA TRP A 198 10.53 -0.39 -0.14
C TRP A 198 9.70 -0.54 -1.43
N LEU A 199 8.37 -0.52 -1.32
CA LEU A 199 7.47 -0.54 -2.47
C LEU A 199 7.74 0.62 -3.42
N ILE A 200 7.79 1.85 -2.87
CA ILE A 200 7.98 3.07 -3.65
C ILE A 200 9.40 3.13 -4.22
N ALA A 201 10.42 2.88 -3.39
CA ALA A 201 11.82 2.88 -3.80
C ALA A 201 12.11 1.83 -4.88
N GLY A 202 11.60 0.61 -4.68
CA GLY A 202 11.72 -0.49 -5.65
C GLY A 202 11.03 -0.16 -6.97
N THR A 203 9.84 0.47 -6.91
CA THR A 203 9.14 0.96 -8.10
C THR A 203 9.96 2.02 -8.84
N MET A 204 10.55 2.98 -8.13
CA MET A 204 11.36 4.04 -8.74
C MET A 204 12.72 3.55 -9.27
N ALA A 205 13.19 2.39 -8.81
CA ALA A 205 14.44 1.76 -9.26
C ALA A 205 14.24 0.70 -10.35
N ARG A 206 13.00 0.41 -10.74
CA ARG A 206 12.70 -0.60 -11.76
C ARG A 206 12.98 -0.09 -13.17
N ARG A 207 13.18 -1.02 -14.09
CA ARG A 207 13.41 -0.77 -15.53
C ARG A 207 12.56 -1.72 -16.36
N PRO A 208 12.23 -1.41 -17.62
CA PRO A 208 11.53 -2.35 -18.48
C PRO A 208 12.31 -3.68 -18.60
N SER A 209 11.61 -4.81 -18.44
CA SER A 209 12.20 -6.13 -18.64
C SER A 209 12.50 -6.35 -20.12
N ARG A 210 13.72 -6.77 -20.48
CA ARG A 210 14.13 -7.05 -21.88
C ARG A 210 13.39 -8.22 -22.56
N ARG A 211 12.29 -8.72 -22.00
CA ARG A 211 11.56 -9.93 -22.44
C ARG A 211 10.31 -9.63 -23.30
N LEU A 212 10.25 -8.51 -24.00
CA LEU A 212 9.31 -8.40 -25.11
C LEU A 212 10.00 -9.02 -26.33
N PRO A 213 9.44 -10.06 -26.96
CA PRO A 213 9.84 -10.38 -28.32
C PRO A 213 9.64 -9.11 -29.13
N GLU A 214 10.63 -8.74 -29.94
CA GLU A 214 10.38 -7.89 -31.10
C GLU A 214 9.14 -8.46 -31.79
N GLN A 215 8.04 -7.71 -31.80
CA GLN A 215 7.00 -8.00 -32.77
C GLN A 215 7.69 -7.83 -34.12
N GLU A 216 7.74 -8.94 -34.85
CA GLU A 216 8.19 -9.02 -36.23
C GLU A 216 7.68 -7.81 -37.00
N THR A 217 8.60 -6.93 -37.34
CA THR A 217 8.55 -6.21 -38.61
C THR A 217 8.57 -7.25 -39.73
N THR A 218 7.40 -7.71 -40.12
CA THR A 218 7.12 -8.43 -41.37
C THR A 218 5.71 -8.02 -41.77
N GLY A 219 5.42 -7.41 -42.91
CA GLY A 219 6.18 -6.97 -44.08
C GLY A 219 5.20 -6.22 -44.98
#